data_AF-A0A847PDY9-F1
#
_entry.id   AF-A0A847PDY9-F1
#
_cell.length_a   1.000
_cell.length_b   1.000
_cell.length_c   1.000
_cell.angle_alpha   90.00
_cell.angle_beta   90.00
_cell.angle_gamma   90.00
#
_symmetry.space_group_name_H-M   'P 1'
#
loop_
_entity.id
_entity.type
_entity.pdbx_description
1 polymer ?
#
loop_
_entity_poly.entity_id
_entity_poly.type
_entity_poly.pdbx_seq_one_letter_code
_entity_poly.pdbx_strand_id
1 'polypeptide(L)'
;MGFKPAYKSTMSDERRKELAREMSIAMKSGNMDLAREIAMKAPMPLPLANVLKQDWGIKRLREAGFNLDDAVAAYGKEWLQD
;
A
#
# COMPACT_ATOMS: atom_id res chain seq x y z
N MET A 1 12.97 27.79 7.51
CA MET A 1 12.48 26.41 7.73
C MET A 1 12.56 25.67 6.40
N GLY A 2 13.45 24.68 6.29
CA GLY A 2 13.57 23.88 5.06
C GLY A 2 12.31 23.04 4.86
N PHE A 3 11.64 23.22 3.73
CA PHE A 3 10.53 22.38 3.31
C PHE A 3 11.10 20.97 3.08
N LYS A 4 10.80 20.02 3.97
CA LYS A 4 11.06 18.61 3.66
C LYS A 4 10.06 18.23 2.57
N PRO A 5 10.50 17.81 1.37
CA PRO A 5 9.57 17.36 0.36
C PRO A 5 8.72 16.22 0.95
N ALA A 6 7.41 16.27 0.73
CA ALA A 6 6.53 15.18 1.10
C ALA A 6 7.06 13.88 0.50
N TYR A 7 6.99 12.79 1.27
CA TYR A 7 7.43 11.47 0.80
C TYR A 7 6.80 11.15 -0.55
N LYS A 8 7.63 10.76 -1.52
CA LYS A 8 7.19 10.36 -2.85
C LYS A 8 7.14 8.84 -2.92
N SER A 9 5.95 8.32 -3.23
CA SER A 9 5.69 6.89 -3.42
C SER A 9 6.68 6.26 -4.40
N THR A 10 7.06 5.02 -4.11
CA THR A 10 7.87 4.15 -4.99
C THR A 10 7.14 3.85 -6.30
N MET A 11 5.80 3.86 -6.27
CA MET A 11 4.95 3.71 -7.45
C MET A 11 4.61 5.08 -8.07
N SER A 12 4.61 5.13 -9.41
CA SER A 12 4.22 6.33 -10.17
C SER A 12 2.74 6.66 -10.03
N ASP A 13 2.40 7.94 -10.18
CA ASP A 13 1.00 8.40 -10.16
C ASP A 13 0.16 7.77 -11.28
N GLU A 14 0.77 7.54 -12.44
CA GLU A 14 0.13 6.89 -13.58
C GLU A 14 -0.28 5.46 -13.24
N ARG A 15 0.64 4.68 -12.66
CA ARG A 15 0.33 3.30 -12.27
C ARG A 15 -0.69 3.24 -11.14
N ARG A 16 -0.63 4.16 -10.17
CA ARG A 16 -1.65 4.26 -9.11
C ARG A 16 -3.03 4.60 -9.68
N LYS A 17 -3.11 5.51 -10.66
CA LYS A 17 -4.36 5.85 -11.36
C LYS A 17 -4.90 4.67 -12.16
N GLU A 18 -4.02 3.90 -12.80
CA GLU A 18 -4.40 2.68 -13.52
C GLU A 18 -5.02 1.64 -12.59
N LEU A 19 -4.36 1.32 -11.48
CA LEU A 19 -4.89 0.40 -10.45
C LEU A 19 -6.24 0.89 -9.91
N ALA A 20 -6.41 2.19 -9.68
CA ALA A 20 -7.69 2.75 -9.23
C ALA A 20 -8.81 2.56 -10.28
N ARG A 21 -8.50 2.68 -11.58
CA ARG A 21 -9.46 2.42 -12.65
C ARG A 21 -9.81 0.93 -12.74
N GLU A 22 -8.82 0.04 -12.72
CA GLU A 22 -9.03 -1.41 -12.73
C GLU A 22 -9.90 -1.85 -11.54
N MET A 23 -9.60 -1.35 -10.34
CA MET A 23 -10.40 -1.59 -9.14
C MET A 23 -11.84 -1.09 -9.31
N SER A 24 -12.03 0.11 -9.87
CA SER A 24 -13.38 0.64 -10.14
C SER A 24 -14.17 -0.23 -11.10
N ILE A 25 -13.52 -0.76 -12.15
CA ILE A 25 -14.14 -1.68 -13.11
C ILE A 25 -14.55 -2.97 -12.42
N ALA A 26 -13.66 -3.57 -11.61
CA ALA A 26 -13.95 -4.80 -10.86
C ALA A 26 -15.12 -4.61 -9.87
N MET A 27 -15.17 -3.49 -9.16
CA MET A 27 -16.30 -3.18 -8.26
C MET A 27 -17.61 -3.02 -9.05
N LYS A 28 -17.59 -2.33 -10.19
CA LYS A 28 -18.78 -2.13 -11.04
C LYS A 28 -19.30 -3.43 -11.65
N SER A 29 -18.43 -4.41 -11.88
CA SER A 29 -18.83 -5.76 -12.32
C SER A 29 -19.22 -6.69 -11.17
N GLY A 30 -19.20 -6.22 -9.92
CA GLY A 30 -19.52 -7.01 -8.72
C GLY A 30 -18.40 -7.95 -8.27
N ASN A 31 -17.23 -7.91 -8.90
CA ASN A 31 -16.10 -8.76 -8.53
C ASN A 31 -15.25 -8.11 -7.43
N MET A 32 -15.72 -8.27 -6.19
CA MET A 32 -15.09 -7.66 -5.01
C MET A 32 -13.75 -8.29 -4.64
N ASP A 33 -13.55 -9.58 -4.94
CA ASP A 33 -12.28 -10.27 -4.69
C ASP A 33 -11.18 -9.71 -5.60
N LEU A 34 -11.47 -9.55 -6.89
CA LEU A 34 -10.55 -8.91 -7.82
C LEU A 34 -10.27 -7.45 -7.44
N ALA A 35 -11.30 -6.70 -7.02
CA ALA A 35 -11.12 -5.32 -6.55
C ALA A 35 -10.16 -5.26 -5.34
N ARG A 36 -10.29 -6.20 -4.40
CA ARG A 36 -9.41 -6.32 -3.24
C ARG A 36 -7.97 -6.65 -3.66
N GLU A 37 -7.77 -7.61 -4.54
CA GLU A 37 -6.44 -7.97 -5.05
C GLU A 37 -5.76 -6.80 -5.75
N ILE A 38 -6.51 -6.03 -6.57
CA ILE A 38 -6.00 -4.83 -7.23
C ILE A 38 -5.60 -3.78 -6.20
N ALA A 39 -6.43 -3.56 -5.17
CA ALA A 39 -6.14 -2.59 -4.11
C ALA A 39 -4.85 -2.95 -3.35
N MET A 40 -4.59 -4.23 -3.11
CA MET A 40 -3.37 -4.70 -2.42
C MET A 40 -2.08 -4.46 -3.21
N LYS A 41 -2.17 -4.30 -4.54
CA LYS A 41 -1.01 -3.96 -5.39
C LYS A 41 -0.55 -2.52 -5.22
N ALA A 42 -1.45 -1.60 -4.85
CA ALA A 42 -1.09 -0.21 -4.61
C ALA A 42 -0.29 -0.10 -3.30
N PRO A 43 0.78 0.71 -3.23
CA PRO A 43 1.55 0.87 -2.01
C PRO A 43 0.65 1.33 -0.86
N MET A 44 0.76 0.64 0.27
CA MET A 44 -0.04 0.97 1.44
C MET A 44 0.29 2.39 1.92
N PRO A 45 -0.73 3.22 2.20
CA PRO A 45 -0.50 4.54 2.79
C PRO A 45 0.29 4.42 4.09
N LEU A 46 1.32 5.25 4.25
CA LEU A 46 2.24 5.19 5.40
C LEU A 46 1.55 5.20 6.78
N PRO A 47 0.53 6.05 7.04
CA PRO A 47 -0.19 6.00 8.33
C PRO A 47 -0.91 4.67 8.56
N LEU A 48 -1.51 4.12 7.49
CA LEU A 48 -2.22 2.84 7.56
C LEU A 48 -1.24 1.68 7.80
N ALA A 49 -0.04 1.73 7.19
CA ALA A 49 0.99 0.73 7.40
C ALA A 49 1.41 0.60 8.87
N ASN A 50 1.60 1.73 9.56
CA ASN A 50 1.94 1.71 10.99
C ASN A 50 0.81 1.16 11.86
N VAL A 51 -0.42 1.61 11.62
CA VAL A 51 -1.59 1.12 12.37
C VAL A 51 -1.76 -0.39 12.18
N LEU A 52 -1.74 -0.86 10.93
CA LEU A 52 -1.90 -2.28 10.65
C LEU A 52 -0.73 -3.12 11.15
N LYS A 53 0.51 -2.59 11.14
CA LYS A 53 1.64 -3.31 11.73
C LYS A 53 1.44 -3.51 13.24
N GLN A 54 0.98 -2.49 13.95
CA GLN A 54 0.70 -2.57 15.39
C GLN A 54 -0.44 -3.55 15.70
N ASP A 55 -1.50 -3.51 14.89
CA ASP A 55 -2.69 -4.34 15.14
C ASP A 55 -2.48 -5.80 14.72
N TRP A 56 -1.84 -6.05 13.58
CA TRP A 56 -1.79 -7.36 12.93
C TRP A 56 -0.40 -8.01 12.96
N GLY A 57 0.65 -7.24 13.20
CA GLY A 57 2.04 -7.66 13.08
C GLY A 57 2.51 -7.73 11.62
N ILE A 58 3.83 -7.67 11.41
CA ILE A 58 4.40 -7.64 10.06
C ILE A 58 4.16 -8.94 9.28
N LYS A 59 4.17 -10.08 9.99
CA LYS A 59 3.96 -11.41 9.40
C LYS A 59 2.62 -11.48 8.67
N ARG A 60 1.55 -11.06 9.34
CA ARG A 60 0.20 -11.10 8.77
C ARG A 60 0.03 -10.13 7.61
N LEU A 61 0.67 -8.96 7.65
CA LEU A 61 0.64 -8.01 6.53
C LEU A 61 1.26 -8.61 5.26
N ARG A 62 2.36 -9.34 5.40
CA ARG A 62 3.02 -10.03 4.27
C ARG A 62 2.17 -11.18 3.74
N GLU A 63 1.62 -12.01 4.63
CA GLU A 63 0.75 -13.13 4.25
C GLU A 63 -0.54 -12.65 3.56
N ALA A 64 -1.05 -11.48 3.96
CA ALA A 64 -2.19 -10.85 3.31
C ALA A 64 -1.87 -10.22 1.94
N GLY A 65 -0.59 -10.18 1.53
CA GLY A 65 -0.19 -9.71 0.20
C GLY A 65 -0.20 -8.18 0.02
N PHE A 66 -0.15 -7.41 1.12
CA PHE A 66 -0.08 -5.96 1.01
C PHE A 66 1.24 -5.49 0.39
N ASN A 67 1.18 -4.51 -0.50
CA ASN A 67 2.36 -3.81 -0.96
C ASN A 67 2.91 -2.87 0.14
N LEU A 68 4.07 -3.23 0.69
CA LEU A 68 4.75 -2.52 1.77
C LEU A 68 5.95 -1.68 1.28
N ASP A 69 6.15 -1.55 -0.04
CA ASP A 69 7.33 -0.94 -0.63
C ASP A 69 7.52 0.51 -0.15
N ASP A 70 6.42 1.26 -0.06
CA ASP A 70 6.46 2.64 0.41
C ASP A 70 6.85 2.73 1.89
N ALA A 71 6.33 1.81 2.72
CA ALA A 71 6.69 1.75 4.14
C ALA A 71 8.17 1.42 4.32
N VAL A 72 8.73 0.49 3.54
CA VAL A 72 10.16 0.17 3.57
C VAL A 72 11.01 1.33 3.08
N ALA A 73 10.60 2.01 2.02
CA ALA A 73 11.33 3.17 1.49
C ALA A 73 11.29 4.37 2.44
N ALA A 74 10.21 4.54 3.21
CA ALA A 74 10.06 5.64 4.16
C ALA A 74 10.69 5.34 5.54
N TYR A 75 10.58 4.11 6.02
CA TYR A 75 10.93 3.72 7.39
C TYR A 75 12.15 2.81 7.51
N GLY A 76 12.72 2.37 6.39
CA GLY A 76 13.85 1.45 6.36
C GLY A 76 13.42 -0.03 6.39
N LYS A 77 14.39 -0.93 6.17
CA LYS A 77 14.16 -2.39 6.13
C LYS A 77 13.89 -2.96 7.53
N GLU A 78 14.42 -2.31 8.55
CA GLU A 78 14.19 -2.58 9.97
C GLU A 78 12.71 -2.44 10.35
N TRP A 79 11.93 -1.63 9.62
CA TRP A 79 10.50 -1.51 9.84
C TRP A 79 9.76 -2.83 9.64
N LEU A 80 10.32 -3.75 8.85
CA LEU A 80 9.77 -5.08 8.63
C LEU A 80 10.08 -6.09 9.75
N GLN A 81 10.78 -5.67 10.80
CA GLN A 81 11.02 -6.48 12.00
C GLN A 81 9.88 -6.25 13.00
N ASP A 82 9.58 -7.24 13.85
CA ASP A 82 8.59 -7.10 14.93
C ASP A 82 9.14 -6.23 16.08
#